data_AF-A0A7U8GS21-F1
#
_entry.id   AF-A0A7U8GS21-F1
#
_cell.length_a   1.000
_cell.length_b   1.000
_cell.length_c   1.000
_cell.angle_alpha   90.00
_cell.angle_beta   90.00
_cell.angle_gamma   90.00
#
_symmetry.space_group_name_H-M   'P 1'
#
loop_
_entity.id
_entity.type
_entity.pdbx_description
1 polymer ?
#
loop_
_entity_poly.entity_id
_entity_poly.type
_entity_poly.pdbx_seq_one_letter_code
_entity_poly.pdbx_strand_id
1 'polypeptide(L)'
;MFKIRINEGSMSDWDFLHDMHNEGYSPDQIADAAACGYNPYDPFNLVDIGYDPDEWEEVDHDQDDECDPELVMVFENLVHNAKQFHSITNRYLQIWGELGELFAEIAYGIQRHKPHTKGSDGRLGNDFIEIKTISPEKKAEEVRVKRGGNFNKLLIVKIDENFAFEGKFIARKDLSKAGSAHLRASWSKK
;
A
#
# COMPACT_ATOMS: atom_id res chain seq x y z
N MET A 1 -29.37 -4.71 -22.64
CA MET A 1 -29.64 -3.69 -21.60
C MET A 1 -29.27 -4.33 -20.28
N PHE A 2 -28.11 -3.98 -19.71
CA PHE A 2 -27.68 -4.55 -18.45
C PHE A 2 -28.41 -3.84 -17.31
N LYS A 3 -29.32 -4.56 -16.65
CA LYS A 3 -29.92 -4.16 -15.38
C LYS A 3 -29.18 -4.89 -14.27
N ILE A 4 -28.46 -4.15 -13.45
CA ILE A 4 -27.99 -4.61 -12.15
C ILE A 4 -29.20 -4.53 -11.22
N ARG A 5 -29.51 -5.63 -10.52
CA ARG A 5 -30.49 -5.59 -9.42
C ARG A 5 -29.86 -4.83 -8.27
N ILE A 6 -30.50 -3.75 -7.86
CA ILE A 6 -30.26 -3.11 -6.57
C ILE A 6 -31.44 -3.54 -5.69
N ASN A 7 -31.17 -4.03 -4.49
CA ASN A 7 -32.20 -4.46 -3.55
C ASN A 7 -33.19 -3.31 -3.29
N GLU A 8 -34.49 -3.58 -3.34
CA GLU A 8 -35.51 -2.64 -2.89
C GLU A 8 -35.72 -2.80 -1.38
N GLY A 9 -35.58 -1.69 -0.64
CA GLY A 9 -36.17 -1.52 0.69
C GLY A 9 -35.20 -1.46 1.86
N SER A 10 -34.44 -0.37 1.97
CA SER A 10 -33.98 0.20 3.24
C SER A 10 -33.93 1.72 3.06
N MET A 11 -34.18 2.49 4.13
CA MET A 11 -34.24 3.97 4.10
C MET A 11 -33.07 4.58 3.31
N SER A 12 -33.35 5.69 2.61
CA SER A 12 -32.39 6.32 1.71
C SER A 12 -31.10 6.65 2.46
N ASP A 13 -29.93 6.39 1.85
CA ASP A 13 -28.58 6.70 2.38
C ASP A 13 -28.37 8.18 2.79
N TRP A 14 -29.39 9.01 2.59
CA TRP A 14 -29.42 10.45 2.88
C TRP A 14 -30.41 10.86 3.97
N ASP A 15 -31.26 9.95 4.45
CA ASP A 15 -32.25 10.26 5.50
C ASP A 15 -31.57 10.58 6.84
N PHE A 16 -30.41 9.97 7.11
CA PHE A 16 -29.59 10.24 8.29
C PHE A 16 -29.08 11.69 8.39
N LEU A 17 -28.72 12.32 7.27
CA LEU A 17 -28.23 13.71 7.29
C LEU A 17 -29.34 14.71 7.66
N HIS A 18 -30.60 14.37 7.35
CA HIS A 18 -31.76 15.18 7.75
C HIS A 18 -31.99 15.10 9.26
N ASP A 19 -31.72 13.95 9.87
CA ASP A 19 -31.81 13.77 11.33
C ASP A 19 -30.67 14.50 12.08
N MET A 20 -29.44 14.48 11.55
CA MET A 20 -28.32 15.27 12.11
C MET A 20 -28.62 16.78 12.15
N HIS A 21 -29.28 17.32 11.12
CA HIS A 21 -29.67 18.73 11.12
C HIS A 21 -30.71 19.04 12.22
N ASN A 22 -31.64 18.12 12.47
CA ASN A 22 -32.67 18.27 13.50
C ASN A 22 -32.14 18.06 14.93
N GLU A 23 -31.07 17.29 15.09
CA GLU A 23 -30.38 17.04 16.36
C GLU A 23 -29.33 18.11 16.72
N GLY A 24 -29.14 19.12 15.85
CA GLY A 24 -28.33 20.30 16.15
C GLY A 24 -26.83 20.17 15.83
N TYR A 25 -26.44 19.22 14.97
CA TYR A 25 -25.07 19.11 14.49
C TYR A 25 -24.69 20.29 13.59
N SER A 26 -23.40 20.66 13.59
CA SER A 26 -22.93 21.79 12.80
C SER A 26 -22.86 21.45 11.30
N PRO A 27 -22.97 22.44 10.40
CA PRO A 27 -22.86 22.22 8.96
C PRO A 27 -21.57 21.52 8.52
N ASP A 28 -20.46 21.78 9.21
CA ASP A 28 -19.16 21.16 8.92
C ASP A 28 -19.14 19.67 9.28
N GLN A 29 -19.80 19.27 10.37
CA GLN A 29 -19.92 17.87 10.79
C GLN A 29 -20.78 17.06 9.84
N ILE A 30 -21.85 17.67 9.30
CA ILE A 30 -22.73 17.06 8.31
C ILE A 30 -21.98 16.89 6.97
N ALA A 31 -21.17 17.89 6.59
CA ALA A 31 -20.37 17.83 5.36
C ALA A 31 -19.26 16.75 5.43
N ASP A 32 -18.61 16.59 6.58
CA ASP A 32 -17.57 15.57 6.80
C ASP A 32 -18.17 14.14 6.75
N ALA A 33 -19.31 13.93 7.40
CA ALA A 33 -20.03 12.65 7.36
C ALA A 33 -20.48 12.27 5.94
N ALA A 34 -21.00 13.25 5.17
CA ALA A 34 -21.40 13.07 3.79
C ALA A 34 -20.22 12.76 2.84
N ALA A 35 -19.02 13.28 3.15
CA ALA A 35 -17.82 13.07 2.34
C ALA A 35 -17.17 11.69 2.56
N CYS A 36 -17.31 11.12 3.76
CA CYS A 36 -16.75 9.82 4.11
C CYS A 36 -17.66 8.62 3.78
N GLY A 37 -18.94 8.87 3.45
CA GLY A 37 -19.91 7.79 3.20
C GLY A 37 -20.22 6.94 4.44
N TYR A 38 -19.99 7.50 5.63
CA TYR A 38 -20.14 6.80 6.91
C TYR A 38 -21.56 6.98 7.43
N ASN A 39 -22.31 5.89 7.57
CA ASN A 39 -23.60 5.87 8.24
C ASN A 39 -23.40 5.35 9.68
N PRO A 40 -23.52 6.21 10.73
CA PRO A 40 -23.33 5.79 12.11
C PRO A 40 -24.46 4.91 12.67
N TYR A 41 -25.54 4.74 11.90
CA TYR A 41 -26.61 3.79 12.20
C TYR A 41 -26.47 2.48 11.41
N ASP A 42 -25.45 2.35 10.56
CA ASP A 42 -25.07 1.07 9.96
C ASP A 42 -24.19 0.32 10.98
N PRO A 43 -24.68 -0.76 11.61
CA PRO A 43 -23.86 -1.54 12.52
C PRO A 43 -22.81 -2.29 11.70
N PHE A 44 -21.66 -1.64 11.49
CA PHE A 44 -20.44 -2.28 10.99
C PHE A 44 -20.05 -3.41 11.95
N ASN A 45 -20.49 -4.61 11.62
CA ASN A 45 -20.24 -5.80 12.42
C ASN A 45 -18.94 -6.44 11.94
N LEU A 46 -17.84 -6.16 12.64
CA LEU A 46 -16.49 -6.66 12.30
C LEU A 46 -16.42 -8.19 12.26
N VAL A 47 -17.32 -8.86 12.98
CA VAL A 47 -17.42 -10.33 12.98
C VAL A 47 -17.87 -10.87 11.61
N ASP A 48 -18.68 -10.12 10.87
CA ASP A 48 -19.19 -10.54 9.54
C ASP A 48 -18.11 -10.48 8.43
N ILE A 49 -16.98 -9.81 8.68
CA ILE A 49 -15.79 -9.80 7.81
C ILE A 49 -14.69 -10.74 8.31
N GLY A 50 -14.99 -11.60 9.30
CA GLY A 50 -14.06 -12.59 9.84
C GLY A 50 -13.10 -12.06 10.92
N TYR A 51 -13.40 -10.90 11.52
CA TYR A 51 -12.61 -10.37 12.63
C TYR A 51 -13.24 -10.75 13.97
N ASP A 52 -12.67 -11.74 14.66
CA ASP A 52 -13.00 -12.10 16.04
C ASP A 52 -11.99 -11.43 17.00
N PRO A 53 -12.40 -10.46 17.85
CA PRO A 53 -11.50 -9.80 18.78
C PRO A 53 -11.03 -10.67 19.95
N ASP A 54 -11.53 -11.91 20.12
CA ASP A 54 -11.16 -12.82 21.21
C ASP A 54 -10.20 -13.95 20.76
N GLU A 55 -9.87 -14.04 19.45
CA GLU A 55 -8.88 -14.99 18.89
C GLU A 55 -7.43 -14.43 18.85
N TRP A 56 -6.99 -13.69 19.88
CA TRP A 56 -5.60 -13.25 19.95
C TRP A 56 -4.71 -14.30 20.60
N GLU A 57 -3.84 -14.94 19.83
CA GLU A 57 -2.66 -15.63 20.37
C GLU A 57 -1.47 -14.67 20.44
N GLU A 58 -0.74 -14.67 21.57
CA GLU A 58 0.58 -14.03 21.65
C GLU A 58 1.54 -14.80 20.74
N VAL A 59 1.90 -14.19 19.60
CA VAL A 59 2.81 -14.83 18.65
C VAL A 59 4.23 -14.78 19.19
N ASP A 60 4.75 -15.93 19.59
CA ASP A 60 6.12 -16.09 20.07
C ASP A 60 7.10 -15.88 18.88
N HIS A 61 7.99 -14.91 19.02
CA HIS A 61 8.87 -14.41 17.94
C HIS A 61 10.11 -15.30 17.70
N ASP A 62 9.91 -16.61 17.59
CA ASP A 62 10.97 -17.58 17.32
C ASP A 62 10.68 -18.44 16.07
N GLN A 63 9.94 -17.93 15.08
CA GLN A 63 9.57 -18.70 13.89
C GLN A 63 10.35 -18.34 12.62
N ASP A 64 10.76 -19.43 11.96
CA ASP A 64 11.53 -19.57 10.74
C ASP A 64 11.21 -18.55 9.64
N ASP A 65 12.22 -18.26 8.81
CA ASP A 65 12.22 -17.38 7.63
C ASP A 65 11.26 -17.84 6.50
N GLU A 66 10.05 -18.31 6.80
CA GLU A 66 9.00 -18.59 5.83
C GLU A 66 8.09 -17.37 5.68
N CYS A 67 7.95 -16.90 4.44
CA CYS A 67 7.06 -15.80 4.11
C CYS A 67 5.60 -16.19 4.42
N ASP A 68 4.89 -15.31 5.12
CA ASP A 68 3.46 -15.47 5.43
C ASP A 68 2.65 -15.82 4.15
N PRO A 69 2.05 -17.03 4.08
CA PRO A 69 1.26 -17.45 2.94
C PRO A 69 0.07 -16.52 2.62
N GLU A 70 -0.53 -15.89 3.65
CA GLU A 70 -1.63 -14.95 3.45
C GLU A 70 -1.14 -13.68 2.74
N LEU A 71 0.04 -13.18 3.13
CA LEU A 71 0.67 -12.04 2.49
C LEU A 71 1.00 -12.32 1.01
N VAL A 72 1.48 -13.53 0.70
CA VAL A 72 1.71 -13.96 -0.69
C VAL A 72 0.41 -13.95 -1.47
N MET A 73 -0.68 -14.49 -0.92
CA MET A 73 -2.00 -14.46 -1.56
C MET A 73 -2.50 -13.04 -1.82
N VAL A 74 -2.34 -12.13 -0.84
CA VAL A 74 -2.71 -10.71 -1.00
C VAL A 74 -1.91 -10.09 -2.14
N PHE A 75 -0.59 -10.30 -2.17
CA PHE A 75 0.27 -9.78 -3.23
C PHE A 75 -0.15 -10.29 -4.62
N GLU A 76 -0.35 -11.60 -4.78
CA GLU A 76 -0.76 -12.20 -6.04
C GLU A 76 -2.12 -11.67 -6.52
N ASN A 77 -3.08 -11.53 -5.61
CA ASN A 77 -4.40 -10.97 -5.91
C ASN A 77 -4.31 -9.50 -6.34
N LEU A 78 -3.49 -8.69 -5.68
CA LEU A 78 -3.27 -7.29 -6.07
C LEU A 78 -2.64 -7.18 -7.46
N VAL A 79 -1.62 -8.00 -7.75
CA VAL A 79 -0.98 -8.05 -9.07
C VAL A 79 -1.97 -8.52 -10.15
N HIS A 80 -2.75 -9.57 -9.87
CA HIS A 80 -3.79 -10.07 -10.77
C HIS A 80 -4.81 -8.99 -11.11
N ASN A 81 -5.35 -8.32 -10.10
CA ASN A 81 -6.35 -7.26 -10.27
C ASN A 81 -5.78 -6.05 -11.01
N ALA A 82 -4.54 -5.64 -10.70
CA ALA A 82 -3.89 -4.54 -11.41
C ALA A 82 -3.67 -4.88 -12.90
N LYS A 83 -3.30 -6.12 -13.21
CA LYS A 83 -3.16 -6.63 -14.59
C LYS A 83 -4.49 -6.66 -15.32
N GLN A 84 -5.54 -7.18 -14.69
CA GLN A 84 -6.89 -7.20 -15.27
C GLN A 84 -7.40 -5.78 -15.54
N PHE A 85 -7.26 -4.88 -14.56
CA PHE A 85 -7.64 -3.48 -14.69
C PHE A 85 -6.96 -2.80 -15.88
N HIS A 86 -5.65 -3.02 -16.05
CA HIS A 86 -4.91 -2.50 -17.20
C HIS A 86 -5.41 -3.09 -18.52
N SER A 87 -5.64 -4.40 -18.58
CA SER A 87 -6.11 -5.06 -19.81
C SER A 87 -7.47 -4.55 -20.30
N ILE A 88 -8.36 -4.18 -19.37
CA ILE A 88 -9.71 -3.74 -19.67
C ILE A 88 -9.75 -2.23 -19.95
N THR A 89 -9.01 -1.44 -19.17
CA THR A 89 -9.14 0.03 -19.19
C THR A 89 -8.01 0.74 -19.93
N ASN A 90 -6.93 0.03 -20.27
CA ASN A 90 -5.69 0.59 -20.79
C ASN A 90 -5.09 1.67 -19.89
N ARG A 91 -5.33 1.58 -18.57
CA ARG A 91 -4.79 2.46 -17.52
C ARG A 91 -4.15 1.61 -16.43
N TYR A 92 -3.12 2.13 -15.80
CA TYR A 92 -2.49 1.47 -14.66
C TYR A 92 -3.13 1.83 -13.34
N LEU A 93 -3.34 0.84 -12.48
CA LEU A 93 -3.70 1.06 -11.08
C LEU A 93 -2.46 1.57 -10.32
N GLN A 94 -2.56 2.77 -9.73
CA GLN A 94 -1.42 3.50 -9.17
C GLN A 94 -1.00 3.00 -7.77
N ILE A 95 -0.81 1.69 -7.61
CA ILE A 95 -0.44 1.01 -6.35
C ILE A 95 1.01 0.52 -6.34
N TRP A 96 1.86 1.07 -7.22
CA TRP A 96 3.23 0.59 -7.44
C TRP A 96 4.14 0.64 -6.21
N GLY A 97 3.95 1.63 -5.34
CA GLY A 97 4.70 1.74 -4.08
C GLY A 97 4.43 0.52 -3.19
N GLU A 98 3.17 0.30 -2.87
CA GLU A 98 2.69 -0.83 -2.06
C GLU A 98 3.13 -2.18 -2.64
N LEU A 99 2.95 -2.39 -3.95
CA LEU A 99 3.41 -3.62 -4.60
C LEU A 99 4.92 -3.83 -4.50
N GLY A 100 5.70 -2.75 -4.57
CA GLY A 100 7.16 -2.82 -4.41
C GLY A 100 7.57 -3.17 -2.97
N GLU A 101 6.86 -2.64 -1.98
CA GLU A 101 7.10 -2.95 -0.57
C GLU A 101 6.68 -4.38 -0.20
N LEU A 102 5.52 -4.85 -0.66
CA LEU A 102 5.08 -6.24 -0.48
C LEU A 102 6.03 -7.22 -1.15
N PHE A 103 6.44 -6.96 -2.39
CA PHE A 103 7.45 -7.78 -3.07
C PHE A 103 8.77 -7.82 -2.28
N ALA A 104 9.18 -6.69 -1.69
CA ALA A 104 10.41 -6.62 -0.91
C ALA A 104 10.36 -7.49 0.37
N GLU A 105 9.22 -7.49 1.05
CA GLU A 105 8.94 -8.36 2.20
C GLU A 105 8.95 -9.83 1.78
N ILE A 106 8.19 -10.19 0.76
CA ILE A 106 8.03 -11.59 0.29
C ILE A 106 9.34 -12.16 -0.28
N ALA A 107 10.03 -11.42 -1.16
CA ALA A 107 11.16 -11.95 -1.92
C ALA A 107 12.49 -11.88 -1.18
N TYR A 108 12.63 -10.97 -0.22
CA TYR A 108 13.89 -10.73 0.49
C TYR A 108 13.79 -10.84 2.02
N GLY A 109 12.62 -11.11 2.58
CA GLY A 109 12.41 -11.17 4.04
C GLY A 109 12.58 -9.80 4.70
N ILE A 110 12.28 -8.70 3.99
CA ILE A 110 12.36 -7.35 4.57
C ILE A 110 11.21 -7.15 5.56
N GLN A 111 11.55 -6.94 6.82
CA GLN A 111 10.60 -6.57 7.86
C GLN A 111 10.23 -5.09 7.68
N ARG A 112 9.01 -4.81 7.20
CA ARG A 112 8.53 -3.44 7.00
C ARG A 112 8.27 -2.74 8.34
N HIS A 113 8.55 -1.45 8.38
CA HIS A 113 8.17 -0.65 9.55
C HIS A 113 6.67 -0.41 9.55
N LYS A 114 6.11 -0.09 10.74
CA LYS A 114 4.73 0.38 10.81
C LYS A 114 4.53 1.62 9.94
N PRO A 115 3.34 1.82 9.34
CA PRO A 115 3.03 3.03 8.59
C PRO A 115 3.41 4.30 9.37
N HIS A 116 3.87 5.32 8.64
CA HIS A 116 4.32 6.61 9.20
C HIS A 116 5.59 6.58 10.07
N THR A 117 6.32 5.47 10.10
CA THR A 117 7.65 5.44 10.72
C THR A 117 8.60 6.39 9.98
N LYS A 118 9.29 7.26 10.73
CA LYS A 118 10.27 8.18 10.16
C LYS A 118 11.57 7.43 9.87
N GLY A 119 12.01 7.38 8.61
CA GLY A 119 13.30 6.81 8.28
C GLY A 119 13.28 6.05 6.95
N SER A 120 13.78 4.82 6.99
CA SER A 120 13.68 3.82 5.93
C SER A 120 12.30 3.15 5.90
N ASP A 121 12.03 2.33 4.89
CA ASP A 121 10.76 1.62 4.72
C ASP A 121 10.74 0.27 5.46
N GLY A 122 11.91 -0.37 5.63
CA GLY A 122 12.02 -1.61 6.41
C GLY A 122 13.43 -1.93 6.90
N ARG A 123 13.61 -3.15 7.40
CA ARG A 123 14.90 -3.70 7.83
C ARG A 123 15.14 -5.09 7.26
N LEU A 124 16.42 -5.38 7.01
CA LEU A 124 16.92 -6.72 6.69
C LEU A 124 18.14 -6.99 7.57
N GLY A 125 17.97 -7.78 8.62
CA GLY A 125 18.98 -7.93 9.68
C GLY A 125 19.35 -6.57 10.29
N ASN A 126 20.63 -6.18 10.17
CA ASN A 126 21.15 -4.90 10.68
C ASN A 126 21.04 -3.74 9.70
N ASP A 127 20.56 -3.98 8.48
CA ASP A 127 20.45 -2.95 7.46
C ASP A 127 19.08 -2.27 7.49
N PHE A 128 19.09 -0.93 7.36
CA PHE A 128 17.91 -0.10 7.16
C PHE A 128 17.69 0.09 5.66
N ILE A 129 16.58 -0.41 5.16
CA ILE A 129 16.30 -0.51 3.73
C ILE A 129 15.29 0.55 3.31
N GLU A 130 15.71 1.48 2.46
CA GLU A 130 14.78 2.34 1.70
C GLU A 130 14.36 1.57 0.44
N ILE A 131 13.08 1.53 0.14
CA ILE A 131 12.48 0.87 -1.03
C ILE A 131 11.98 1.95 -1.99
N LYS A 132 12.29 1.79 -3.28
CA LYS A 132 11.73 2.65 -4.33
C LYS A 132 11.32 1.81 -5.54
N THR A 133 10.08 2.00 -5.97
CA THR A 133 9.56 1.34 -7.16
C THR A 133 9.82 2.15 -8.42
N ILE A 134 10.25 1.48 -9.49
CA ILE A 134 10.21 1.95 -10.88
C ILE A 134 9.00 1.26 -11.53
N SER A 135 7.95 2.04 -11.80
CA SER A 135 6.73 1.55 -12.44
C SER A 135 6.91 1.36 -13.96
N PRO A 136 6.03 0.58 -14.61
CA PRO A 136 6.13 0.29 -16.05
C PRO A 136 6.06 1.56 -16.93
N GLU A 137 5.30 2.55 -16.50
CA GLU A 137 5.11 3.82 -17.20
C GLU A 137 6.30 4.79 -17.08
N LYS A 138 7.25 4.51 -16.18
CA LYS A 138 8.36 5.42 -15.90
C LYS A 138 9.48 5.25 -16.92
N LYS A 139 9.59 6.22 -17.84
CA LYS A 139 10.64 6.27 -18.88
C LYS A 139 12.08 6.30 -18.34
N ALA A 140 12.28 6.97 -17.21
CA ALA A 140 13.60 7.10 -16.62
C ALA A 140 13.81 6.00 -15.58
N GLU A 141 14.76 5.11 -15.84
CA GLU A 141 15.16 4.05 -14.91
C GLU A 141 16.06 4.58 -13.77
N GLU A 142 15.57 5.61 -13.08
CA GLU A 142 16.21 6.24 -11.94
C GLU A 142 15.24 6.42 -10.78
N VAL A 143 15.79 6.41 -9.58
CA VAL A 143 15.07 6.77 -8.37
C VAL A 143 15.85 7.81 -7.58
N ARG A 144 15.14 8.57 -6.76
CA ARG A 144 15.71 9.58 -5.88
C ARG A 144 15.25 9.29 -4.46
N VAL A 145 16.18 9.44 -3.53
CA VAL A 145 15.94 9.27 -2.10
C VAL A 145 16.43 10.51 -1.36
N LYS A 146 15.79 10.84 -0.24
CA LYS A 146 16.17 12.01 0.56
C LYS A 146 17.51 11.76 1.23
N ARG A 147 18.43 12.72 1.15
CA ARG A 147 19.75 12.62 1.80
C ARG A 147 19.65 12.54 3.32
N GLY A 148 18.63 13.15 3.92
CA GLY A 148 18.37 13.10 5.37
C GLY A 148 17.68 11.82 5.86
N GLY A 149 17.33 10.89 4.97
CA GLY A 149 16.71 9.61 5.37
C GLY A 149 17.67 8.74 6.18
N ASN A 150 17.12 7.96 7.12
CA ASN A 150 17.87 7.01 7.93
C ASN A 150 17.83 5.61 7.30
N PHE A 151 18.64 5.40 6.27
CA PHE A 151 18.82 4.11 5.60
C PHE A 151 20.31 3.87 5.30
N ASN A 152 20.72 2.63 5.10
CA ASN A 152 22.10 2.31 4.68
C ASN A 152 22.15 1.50 3.36
N LYS A 153 21.02 0.93 2.92
CA LYS A 153 20.84 0.34 1.61
C LYS A 153 19.55 0.83 0.96
N LEU A 154 19.57 0.94 -0.36
CA LEU A 154 18.41 1.20 -1.20
C LEU A 154 18.08 -0.09 -1.97
N LEU A 155 16.84 -0.56 -1.86
CA LEU A 155 16.28 -1.55 -2.76
C LEU A 155 15.46 -0.81 -3.83
N ILE A 156 15.87 -0.97 -5.10
CA ILE A 156 15.03 -0.59 -6.23
C ILE A 156 14.22 -1.81 -6.62
N VAL A 157 12.90 -1.69 -6.67
CA VAL A 157 12.01 -2.69 -7.26
C VAL A 157 11.54 -2.18 -8.61
N LYS A 158 11.83 -2.90 -9.68
CA LYS A 158 11.38 -2.58 -11.03
C LYS A 158 10.22 -3.48 -11.39
N ILE A 159 9.15 -2.87 -11.89
CA ILE A 159 7.98 -3.57 -12.42
C ILE A 159 7.89 -3.26 -13.91
N ASP A 160 7.82 -4.28 -14.76
CA ASP A 160 7.70 -4.11 -16.21
C ASP A 160 6.23 -4.12 -16.68
N GLU A 161 6.02 -3.90 -17.99
CA GLU A 161 4.70 -3.88 -18.63
C GLU A 161 3.96 -5.23 -18.57
N ASN A 162 4.67 -6.32 -18.28
CA ASN A 162 4.11 -7.65 -18.08
C ASN A 162 3.78 -7.94 -16.61
N PHE A 163 3.98 -6.95 -15.72
CA PHE A 163 3.89 -7.08 -14.27
C PHE A 163 4.92 -8.07 -13.69
N ALA A 164 6.10 -8.19 -14.33
CA ALA A 164 7.24 -8.91 -13.77
C ALA A 164 8.03 -7.99 -12.83
N PHE A 165 8.51 -8.55 -11.72
CA PHE A 165 9.20 -7.83 -10.66
C PHE A 165 10.69 -8.21 -10.62
N GLU A 166 11.56 -7.21 -10.52
CA GLU A 166 13.00 -7.39 -10.31
C GLU A 166 13.47 -6.47 -9.18
N GLY A 167 14.36 -6.96 -8.31
CA GLY A 167 14.95 -6.14 -7.24
C GLY A 167 16.46 -5.95 -7.39
N LYS A 168 16.94 -4.76 -7.00
CA LYS A 168 18.37 -4.45 -6.97
C LYS A 168 18.74 -3.66 -5.72
N PHE A 169 19.62 -4.24 -4.90
CA PHE A 169 20.21 -3.54 -3.76
C PHE A 169 21.39 -2.66 -4.16
N ILE A 170 21.46 -1.47 -3.59
CA ILE A 170 22.55 -0.51 -3.77
C ILE A 170 22.92 0.04 -2.38
N ALA A 171 24.20 -0.04 -2.00
CA ALA A 171 24.63 0.55 -0.74
C ALA A 171 24.55 2.08 -0.81
N ARG A 172 24.15 2.74 0.29
CA ARG A 172 23.98 4.20 0.33
C ARG A 172 25.24 4.97 -0.09
N LYS A 173 26.41 4.43 0.24
CA LYS A 173 27.72 5.01 -0.12
C LYS A 173 27.98 5.05 -1.64
N ASP A 174 27.32 4.18 -2.40
CA ASP A 174 27.49 4.06 -3.86
C ASP A 174 26.46 4.91 -4.62
N LEU A 175 25.58 5.62 -3.90
CA LEU A 175 24.59 6.51 -4.49
C LEU A 175 25.23 7.82 -4.98
N SER A 176 24.83 8.23 -6.19
CA SER A 176 25.28 9.50 -6.76
C SER A 176 24.56 10.68 -6.12
N LYS A 177 25.26 11.80 -5.94
CA LYS A 177 24.62 13.05 -5.48
C LYS A 177 23.66 13.57 -6.56
N ALA A 178 22.46 13.95 -6.16
CA ALA A 178 21.49 14.65 -7.02
C ALA A 178 21.02 15.93 -6.32
N GLY A 179 21.72 17.04 -6.59
CA GLY A 179 21.46 18.32 -5.92
C GLY A 179 21.86 18.34 -4.44
N SER A 180 21.30 19.27 -3.66
CA SER A 180 21.60 19.44 -2.23
C SER A 180 20.81 18.51 -1.32
N ALA A 181 19.59 18.14 -1.69
CA ALA A 181 18.67 17.40 -0.82
C ALA A 181 18.55 15.90 -1.12
N HIS A 182 18.99 15.44 -2.30
CA HIS A 182 18.74 14.07 -2.76
C HIS A 182 20.02 13.30 -3.12
N LEU A 183 19.85 11.99 -3.11
CA LEU A 183 20.74 11.00 -3.71
C LEU A 183 19.97 10.34 -4.87
N ARG A 184 20.69 9.88 -5.89
CA ARG A 184 20.14 9.25 -7.10
C ARG A 184 20.80 7.91 -7.33
N ALA A 185 19.97 6.95 -7.71
CA ALA A 185 20.38 5.66 -8.23
C ALA A 185 19.78 5.45 -9.62
N SER A 186 20.45 4.64 -10.43
CA SER A 186 19.95 4.20 -11.72
C SER A 186 19.95 2.68 -11.78
N TRP A 187 18.93 2.12 -12.43
CA TRP A 187 18.80 0.68 -12.63
C TRP A 187 19.99 0.10 -13.40
N SER A 188 20.38 0.76 -14.50
CA SER A 188 21.37 0.29 -15.45
C SER A 188 22.83 0.52 -15.05
N LYS A 189 23.11 1.42 -14.10
CA LYS A 189 24.48 1.64 -13.60
C LYS A 189 24.86 0.56 -12.59
N LYS A 190 25.89 -0.23 -12.90
CA LYS A 190 26.57 -1.13 -11.96
C LYS A 190 27.41 -0.32 -10.98
#